data_AF-A0A345YE48-F1
#
_entry.id   AF-A0A345YE48-F1
#
_cell.length_a   1.000
_cell.length_b   1.000
_cell.length_c   1.000
_cell.angle_alpha   90.00
_cell.angle_beta   90.00
_cell.angle_gamma   90.00
#
_symmetry.space_group_name_H-M   'P 1'
#
loop_
_entity.id
_entity.type
_entity.pdbx_description
1 polymer ?
#
loop_
_entity_poly.entity_id
_entity_poly.type
_entity_poly.pdbx_seq_one_letter_code
_entity_poly.pdbx_strand_id
1 'polypeptide(L)'
;MSLGSFAHKMARFNRGYGRIFIPIWLAFVGLFTIAAVADSFFEFGWGYNWSDVKIGLIMFGCGIAFWFLWQGGLRLSEWFNETMFGPDPTKKDD
;
A
#
# COMPACT_ATOMS: atom_id res chain seq x y z
N MET A 1 22.22 -7.87 18.11
CA MET A 1 21.13 -6.88 17.92
C MET A 1 20.05 -7.20 18.94
N SER A 2 19.59 -6.24 19.75
CA SER A 2 18.48 -6.48 20.70
C SER A 2 17.16 -6.71 19.94
N LEU A 3 16.29 -7.56 20.47
CA LEU A 3 14.99 -7.88 19.86
C LEU A 3 14.14 -6.62 19.62
N GLY A 4 14.15 -5.67 20.58
CA GLY A 4 13.45 -4.39 20.44
C GLY A 4 14.04 -3.48 19.36
N SER A 5 15.37 -3.48 19.18
CA SER A 5 16.03 -2.71 18.10
C SER A 5 15.69 -3.27 16.72
N PHE A 6 15.55 -4.58 16.59
CA PHE A 6 15.11 -5.23 15.37
C PHE A 6 13.63 -4.95 15.06
N ALA A 7 12.75 -5.04 16.07
CA ALA A 7 11.33 -4.76 15.93
C ALA A 7 11.06 -3.32 15.46
N HIS A 8 11.72 -2.33 16.08
CA HIS A 8 11.64 -0.92 15.67
C HIS A 8 12.20 -0.69 14.26
N LYS A 9 13.32 -1.35 13.90
CA LYS A 9 13.88 -1.28 12.54
C LYS A 9 12.91 -1.84 11.49
N MET A 10 12.25 -2.95 11.79
CA MET A 10 11.24 -3.56 10.91
C MET A 10 9.99 -2.71 10.77
N ALA A 11 9.51 -2.08 11.84
CA ALA A 11 8.38 -1.15 11.78
C ALA A 11 8.68 0.03 10.85
N ARG A 12 9.88 0.63 10.95
CA ARG A 12 10.32 1.70 10.05
C ARG A 12 10.44 1.25 8.60
N PHE A 13 11.00 0.05 8.36
CA PHE A 13 11.08 -0.51 7.01
C PHE A 13 9.69 -0.70 6.41
N ASN A 14 8.76 -1.32 7.14
CA ASN A 14 7.38 -1.52 6.67
C ASN A 14 6.65 -0.20 6.43
N ARG A 15 6.91 0.83 7.25
CA ARG A 15 6.36 2.17 7.04
C ARG A 15 6.88 2.80 5.75
N GLY A 16 8.19 2.74 5.52
CA GLY A 16 8.80 3.21 4.28
C GLY A 16 8.32 2.44 3.05
N TYR A 17 8.29 1.11 3.13
CA TYR A 17 7.82 0.23 2.07
C TYR A 17 6.38 0.54 1.69
N GLY A 18 5.45 0.56 2.65
CA GLY A 18 4.04 0.82 2.35
C GLY A 18 3.78 2.22 1.79
N ARG A 19 4.53 3.23 2.23
CA ARG A 19 4.41 4.61 1.72
C ARG A 19 4.84 4.75 0.24
N ILE A 20 5.68 3.84 -0.27
CA ILE A 20 6.18 3.89 -1.64
C ILE A 20 5.48 2.85 -2.52
N PHE A 21 5.36 1.61 -2.06
CA PHE A 21 4.80 0.50 -2.81
C PHE A 21 3.32 0.67 -3.11
N ILE A 22 2.50 0.99 -2.08
CA ILE A 22 1.04 1.08 -2.25
C ILE A 22 0.63 2.19 -3.24
N PRO A 23 1.21 3.41 -3.23
CA PRO A 23 0.85 4.42 -4.24
C PRO A 23 1.31 4.04 -5.64
N ILE A 24 2.49 3.43 -5.79
CA ILE A 24 2.97 2.93 -7.09
C ILE A 24 2.02 1.87 -7.63
N TRP A 25 1.61 0.92 -6.78
CA TRP A 25 0.69 -0.14 -7.15
C TRP A 25 -0.68 0.43 -7.56
N LEU A 26 -1.22 1.40 -6.80
CA LEU A 26 -2.46 2.09 -7.16
C LEU A 26 -2.35 2.84 -8.48
N ALA A 27 -1.25 3.54 -8.73
CA ALA A 27 -1.01 4.23 -9.99
C ALA A 27 -0.97 3.26 -11.17
N PHE A 28 -0.32 2.10 -11.00
CA PHE A 28 -0.27 1.04 -12.00
C PHE A 28 -1.67 0.49 -12.29
N VAL A 29 -2.41 0.05 -11.27
CA VAL A 29 -3.78 -0.45 -11.42
C VAL A 29 -4.69 0.59 -12.05
N GLY A 30 -4.58 1.85 -11.63
CA GLY A 30 -5.33 2.96 -12.22
C GLY A 30 -5.05 3.15 -13.71
N LEU A 31 -3.77 3.09 -14.12
CA LEU A 31 -3.37 3.19 -15.51
C LEU A 31 -3.93 2.04 -16.37
N PHE A 32 -3.87 0.79 -15.90
CA PHE A 32 -4.48 -0.34 -16.61
C PHE A 32 -6.00 -0.24 -16.67
N THR A 33 -6.63 0.27 -15.63
CA THR A 33 -8.08 0.50 -15.62
C THR A 33 -8.46 1.54 -16.66
N ILE A 34 -7.71 2.65 -16.76
CA ILE A 34 -7.93 3.68 -17.79
C ILE A 34 -7.69 3.11 -19.19
N ALA A 35 -6.63 2.34 -19.39
CA ALA A 35 -6.34 1.68 -20.67
C ALA A 35 -7.47 0.72 -21.07
N ALA A 36 -7.98 -0.08 -20.13
CA ALA A 36 -9.11 -0.98 -20.36
C ALA A 36 -10.39 -0.22 -20.70
N VAL A 37 -10.65 0.92 -20.04
CA VAL A 37 -11.79 1.80 -20.35
C VAL A 37 -11.64 2.35 -21.76
N ALA A 38 -10.47 2.90 -22.09
CA ALA A 38 -10.21 3.49 -23.41
C ALA A 38 -10.36 2.44 -24.52
N ASP A 39 -9.79 1.25 -24.36
CA ASP A 39 -9.93 0.18 -25.36
C ASP A 39 -11.38 -0.34 -25.46
N SER A 40 -12.12 -0.42 -24.34
CA SER A 40 -13.53 -0.83 -24.35
C SER A 40 -14.47 0.18 -25.03
N PHE A 41 -14.09 1.46 -25.11
CA PHE A 41 -14.88 2.52 -25.75
C PHE A 41 -14.47 2.80 -27.20
N PHE A 42 -13.17 2.80 -27.47
CA PHE A 42 -12.62 3.20 -28.77
C PHE A 42 -12.17 2.02 -29.62
N GLU A 43 -12.28 0.79 -29.09
CA GLU A 43 -11.93 -0.46 -29.78
C GLU A 43 -10.52 -0.40 -30.40
N PHE A 44 -9.53 0.05 -29.63
CA PHE A 44 -8.14 0.12 -30.09
C PHE A 44 -7.54 -1.25 -30.43
N GLY A 45 -8.21 -2.34 -30.05
CA GLY A 45 -7.85 -3.71 -30.39
C GLY A 45 -6.87 -4.35 -29.42
N TRP A 46 -6.76 -3.84 -28.19
CA TRP A 46 -5.87 -4.38 -27.16
C TRP A 46 -6.48 -5.61 -26.46
N GLY A 47 -7.76 -5.87 -26.71
CA GLY A 47 -8.48 -7.05 -26.23
C GLY A 47 -9.09 -6.87 -24.84
N TYR A 48 -9.11 -5.65 -24.31
CA TYR A 48 -9.78 -5.36 -23.06
C TYR A 48 -11.29 -5.29 -23.27
N ASN A 49 -12.02 -5.70 -22.23
CA ASN A 49 -13.46 -5.65 -22.19
C ASN A 49 -13.94 -4.96 -20.91
N TRP A 50 -15.26 -4.73 -20.86
CA TRP A 50 -15.91 -4.12 -19.69
C TRP A 50 -15.76 -4.91 -18.39
N SER A 51 -15.43 -6.21 -18.45
CA SER A 51 -15.10 -7.00 -17.26
C SER A 51 -13.75 -6.59 -16.69
N ASP A 52 -12.75 -6.35 -17.55
CA ASP A 52 -11.41 -5.92 -17.12
C ASP A 52 -11.45 -4.54 -16.45
N VAL A 53 -12.28 -3.63 -16.96
CA VAL A 53 -12.55 -2.33 -16.32
C VAL A 53 -13.09 -2.51 -14.90
N LYS A 54 -14.08 -3.40 -14.71
CA LYS A 54 -14.67 -3.68 -13.39
C LYS A 54 -13.63 -4.27 -12.45
N ILE A 55 -12.83 -5.22 -12.92
CA ILE A 55 -11.75 -5.83 -12.14
C ILE A 55 -10.74 -4.75 -11.72
N GLY A 56 -10.32 -3.89 -12.64
CA GLY A 56 -9.40 -2.78 -12.36
C GLY A 56 -9.94 -1.82 -11.30
N LEU A 57 -11.22 -1.43 -11.39
CA LEU A 57 -11.88 -0.60 -10.37
C LEU A 57 -11.97 -1.28 -9.01
N ILE A 58 -12.31 -2.57 -8.96
CA ILE A 58 -12.35 -3.35 -7.72
C ILE A 58 -10.95 -3.42 -7.11
N MET A 59 -9.92 -3.73 -7.91
CA MET A 59 -8.54 -3.78 -7.45
C MET A 59 -8.08 -2.42 -6.91
N PHE A 60 -8.40 -1.34 -7.60
CA PHE A 60 -8.07 0.01 -7.17
C PHE A 60 -8.75 0.36 -5.83
N GLY A 61 -10.05 0.11 -5.72
CA GLY A 61 -10.81 0.32 -4.49
C GLY A 61 -10.30 -0.52 -3.32
N CYS A 62 -10.01 -1.81 -3.55
CA CYS A 62 -9.39 -2.68 -2.57
C CYS A 62 -8.00 -2.20 -2.15
N GLY A 63 -7.20 -1.66 -3.07
CA GLY A 63 -5.90 -1.07 -2.75
C GLY A 63 -5.99 0.15 -1.84
N ILE A 64 -7.00 0.99 -2.02
CA ILE A 64 -7.26 2.12 -1.13
C ILE A 64 -7.65 1.61 0.27
N ALA A 65 -8.58 0.65 0.35
CA ALA A 65 -8.95 0.04 1.62
C ALA A 65 -7.74 -0.61 2.32
N PHE A 66 -6.91 -1.33 1.55
CA PHE A 66 -5.66 -1.92 2.03
C PHE A 66 -4.67 -0.86 2.52
N TRP A 67 -4.58 0.30 1.88
CA TRP A 67 -3.77 1.41 2.37
C TRP A 67 -4.18 1.81 3.79
N PHE A 68 -5.48 2.01 4.03
CA PHE A 68 -5.97 2.38 5.37
C PHE A 68 -5.67 1.30 6.41
N LEU A 69 -5.88 0.03 6.06
CA LEU A 69 -5.54 -1.10 6.93
C LEU A 69 -4.04 -1.16 7.21
N TRP A 70 -3.20 -0.89 6.22
CA TRP A 70 -1.75 -0.85 6.37
C TRP A 70 -1.32 0.26 7.34
N GLN A 71 -1.85 1.47 7.19
CA GLN A 71 -1.57 2.58 8.11
C GLN A 71 -2.03 2.25 9.55
N GLY A 72 -3.21 1.64 9.69
CA GLY A 72 -3.71 1.18 10.99
C GLY A 72 -2.82 0.11 11.63
N GLY A 73 -2.43 -0.91 10.85
CA GLY A 73 -1.54 -1.98 11.30
C GLY A 73 -0.14 -1.49 11.68
N LEU A 74 0.41 -0.53 10.94
CA LEU A 74 1.67 0.13 11.29
C LEU A 74 1.56 0.84 12.64
N ARG A 75 0.51 1.62 12.85
CA ARG A 75 0.30 2.34 14.12
C ARG A 75 0.15 1.37 15.30
N LEU A 76 -0.56 0.26 15.08
CA LEU A 76 -0.70 -0.80 16.09
C LEU A 76 0.65 -1.47 16.40
N SER A 77 1.44 -1.76 15.37
CA SER A 77 2.79 -2.35 15.48
C SER A 77 3.75 -1.42 16.22
N GLU A 78 3.75 -0.13 15.89
CA GLU A 78 4.53 0.90 16.59
C GLU A 78 4.12 0.99 18.07
N TRP A 79 2.81 1.06 18.36
CA TRP A 79 2.30 1.07 19.72
C TRP A 79 2.69 -0.18 20.53
N PHE A 80 2.59 -1.37 19.91
CA PHE A 80 2.98 -2.61 20.56
C PHE A 80 4.48 -2.67 20.84
N ASN A 81 5.30 -2.23 19.89
CA ASN A 81 6.75 -2.16 20.07
C ASN A 81 7.15 -1.16 21.17
N GLU A 82 6.50 0.00 21.25
CA GLU A 82 6.71 0.98 22.32
C GLU A 82 6.29 0.42 23.69
N THR A 83 5.19 -0.33 23.75
CA THR A 83 4.69 -0.94 24.99
C THR A 83 5.59 -2.07 25.50
N MET A 84 6.14 -2.89 24.59
CA MET A 84 6.98 -4.05 24.94
C MET A 84 8.45 -3.70 25.18
N PHE A 85 9.02 -2.81 24.38
CA PHE A 85 10.48 -2.57 24.32
C PHE A 85 10.88 -1.15 24.72
N GLY A 86 9.91 -0.31 25.10
CA GLY A 86 10.13 1.10 25.36
C GLY A 86 10.17 1.96 24.10
N PRO A 87 10.30 3.28 24.26
CA PRO A 87 10.28 4.23 23.15
C PRO A 87 11.38 3.92 22.13
N ASP A 88 11.07 4.12 20.84
CA ASP A 88 12.03 3.89 19.77
C ASP A 88 13.25 4.81 19.96
N PRO A 89 14.46 4.25 20.22
CA PRO A 89 15.66 5.04 20.54
C PRO A 89 16.18 5.84 19.34
N THR A 90 15.59 5.63 18.16
CA THR A 90 15.97 6.27 16.89
C THR A 90 14.83 7.09 16.27
N LYS A 91 13.71 7.26 16.98
CA LYS A 91 12.68 8.22 16.61
C LYS A 91 13.29 9.61 16.78
N LYS A 92 13.80 10.19 15.70
CA LYS A 92 13.99 11.64 15.67
C LYS A 92 12.59 12.22 15.63
N ASP A 93 12.32 13.13 16.55
CA ASP A 93 11.15 14.00 16.49
C ASP A 93 11.26 14.76 15.16
N ASP A 94 10.53 14.28 14.15
CA ASP A 94 10.29 14.97 12.89
C ASP A 94 9.24 16.07 13.10
#